data_AF-A0A178MDG7-F1
#
_entry.id   AF-A0A178MDG7-F1
#
_cell.length_a   1.000
_cell.length_b   1.000
_cell.length_c   1.000
_cell.angle_alpha   90.00
_cell.angle_beta   90.00
_cell.angle_gamma   90.00
#
_symmetry.space_group_name_H-M   'P 1'
#
loop_
_entity.id
_entity.type
_entity.pdbx_description
1 polymer ?
#
loop_
_entity_poly.entity_id
_entity_poly.type
_entity_poly.pdbx_seq_one_letter_code
_entity_poly.pdbx_strand_id
1 'polypeptide(L)'
;MERNDHCLDLIDRLNDYLDGELSAASCAELEEHLRQCPECQELLASLQQTVDLLHHLDDLPPPLPPALEDRLIHQMQQQMPFKQH
;
A
#
# COMPACT_ATOMS: atom_id res chain seq x y z
N MET A 1 28.32 -13.16 7.64
CA MET A 1 26.96 -12.72 7.28
C MET A 1 27.13 -11.63 6.26
N GLU A 2 27.12 -12.01 4.98
CA GLU A 2 27.31 -11.10 3.85
C GLU A 2 25.99 -10.35 3.67
N ARG A 3 25.95 -9.11 4.16
CA ARG A 3 24.80 -8.22 3.97
C ARG A 3 24.87 -7.75 2.52
N ASN A 4 24.05 -8.41 1.70
CA ASN A 4 24.04 -8.31 0.25
C ASN A 4 23.65 -6.89 -0.17
N ASP A 5 24.48 -6.23 -0.98
CA ASP A 5 24.33 -4.85 -1.48
C ASP A 5 22.90 -4.57 -1.99
N HIS A 6 22.31 -5.59 -2.61
CA HIS A 6 20.95 -5.59 -3.16
C HIS A 6 19.82 -5.43 -2.13
N CYS A 7 20.05 -5.79 -0.86
CA CYS A 7 19.09 -5.54 0.23
C CYS A 7 19.16 -4.08 0.70
N LEU A 8 20.34 -3.45 0.66
CA LEU A 8 20.50 -2.05 1.08
C LEU A 8 19.85 -1.11 0.07
N ASP A 9 20.09 -1.34 -1.23
CA ASP A 9 19.40 -0.62 -2.31
C ASP A 9 17.87 -0.75 -2.23
N LEU A 10 17.38 -1.90 -1.75
CA LEU A 10 15.95 -2.13 -1.57
C LEU A 10 15.38 -1.31 -0.41
N ILE A 11 16.11 -1.22 0.71
CA ILE A 11 15.71 -0.43 1.88
C ILE A 11 15.51 1.03 1.52
N ASP A 12 16.41 1.59 0.71
CA ASP A 12 16.33 2.99 0.29
C ASP A 12 15.09 3.28 -0.57
N ARG A 13 14.54 2.26 -1.23
CA ARG A 13 13.37 2.35 -2.11
C ARG A 13 12.05 1.94 -1.43
N LEU A 14 12.09 1.43 -0.20
CA LEU A 14 10.90 0.94 0.50
C LEU A 14 9.92 2.06 0.85
N ASN A 15 10.40 3.27 1.14
CA ASN A 15 9.51 4.41 1.42
C ASN A 15 8.72 4.79 0.17
N ASP A 16 9.41 5.01 -0.95
CA ASP A 16 8.78 5.28 -2.27
C ASP A 16 7.80 4.16 -2.69
N TYR A 17 8.07 2.91 -2.31
CA TYR A 17 7.15 1.78 -2.53
C TYR A 17 5.86 1.92 -1.72
N LEU A 18 5.98 2.22 -0.42
CA LEU A 18 4.84 2.36 0.49
C LEU A 18 3.99 3.59 0.14
N ASP A 19 4.62 4.67 -0.30
CA ASP A 19 3.95 5.90 -0.75
C ASP A 19 3.37 5.76 -2.17
N GLY A 20 3.67 4.67 -2.88
CA GLY A 20 3.18 4.41 -4.24
C GLY A 20 3.85 5.27 -5.32
N GLU A 21 5.01 5.85 -5.03
CA GLU A 21 5.77 6.74 -5.92
C GLU A 21 6.80 5.98 -6.78
N LEU A 22 7.04 4.71 -6.50
CA LEU A 22 7.90 3.87 -7.33
C LEU A 22 7.33 3.62 -8.73
N SER A 23 8.22 3.58 -9.71
CA SER A 23 7.88 3.17 -11.07
C SER A 23 7.46 1.69 -11.12
N ALA A 24 6.57 1.32 -12.04
CA ALA A 24 6.11 -0.05 -12.19
C ALA A 24 7.26 -1.07 -12.42
N ALA A 25 8.33 -0.66 -13.13
CA ALA A 25 9.50 -1.51 -13.33
C ALA A 25 10.25 -1.74 -12.01
N SER A 26 10.43 -0.67 -11.23
CA SER A 26 11.09 -0.75 -9.92
C SER A 26 10.27 -1.51 -8.88
N CYS A 27 8.94 -1.40 -8.90
CA CYS A 27 8.06 -2.24 -8.08
C CYS A 27 8.26 -3.71 -8.38
N ALA A 28 8.29 -4.11 -9.66
CA ALA A 28 8.45 -5.51 -10.04
C ALA A 28 9.81 -6.09 -9.58
N GLU A 29 10.89 -5.31 -9.69
CA GLU A 29 12.21 -5.69 -9.16
C GLU A 29 12.19 -5.87 -7.64
N LEU A 30 11.51 -4.97 -6.94
CA LEU A 30 11.38 -4.99 -5.49
C LEU A 30 10.54 -6.18 -5.01
N GLU A 31 9.42 -6.48 -5.68
CA GLU A 31 8.57 -7.65 -5.43
C GLU A 31 9.31 -8.98 -5.67
N GLU A 32 10.15 -9.06 -6.70
CA GLU A 32 10.98 -10.25 -6.95
C GLU A 32 11.96 -10.49 -5.79
N HIS A 33 12.64 -9.44 -5.34
CA HIS A 33 13.53 -9.56 -4.19
C HIS A 33 12.78 -9.98 -2.93
N LEU A 34 11.66 -9.33 -2.64
CA LEU A 34 10.83 -9.65 -1.47
C LEU A 34 10.40 -11.12 -1.50
N ARG A 35 10.09 -11.71 -2.66
CA ARG A 35 9.77 -13.15 -2.76
C ARG A 35 10.92 -14.07 -2.35
N GLN A 36 12.17 -13.64 -2.51
CA GLN A 36 13.36 -14.46 -2.29
C GLN A 36 14.06 -14.15 -0.96
N CYS A 37 13.74 -13.04 -0.30
CA CYS A 37 14.44 -12.55 0.89
C CYS A 37 13.49 -12.38 2.09
N PRO A 38 13.44 -13.34 3.03
CA PRO A 38 12.57 -13.25 4.21
C PRO A 38 12.94 -12.10 5.15
N GLU A 39 14.22 -11.73 5.26
CA GLU A 39 14.67 -10.61 6.10
C GLU A 39 14.06 -9.28 5.61
N CYS A 40 13.98 -9.08 4.29
CA CYS A 40 13.36 -7.90 3.71
C CYS A 40 11.83 -7.92 3.80
N GLN A 41 11.19 -9.10 3.79
CA GLN A 41 9.76 -9.22 4.08
C GLN A 41 9.44 -8.78 5.51
N GLU A 42 10.23 -9.22 6.50
CA GLU A 42 10.05 -8.83 7.91
C GLU A 42 10.25 -7.32 8.10
N LEU A 43 11.23 -6.74 7.42
CA LEU A 43 11.47 -5.31 7.45
C LEU A 43 10.30 -4.50 6.86
N LEU A 44 9.80 -4.90 5.68
CA LEU A 44 8.63 -4.27 5.06
C LEU A 44 7.42 -4.34 5.99
N ALA A 45 7.17 -5.50 6.60
CA ALA A 45 6.06 -5.66 7.55
C ALA A 45 6.18 -4.73 8.76
N SER A 46 7.39 -4.59 9.32
CA SER A 46 7.65 -3.68 10.45
C SER A 46 7.48 -2.21 10.08
N LEU A 47 7.89 -1.83 8.87
CA LEU A 47 7.75 -0.47 8.36
C LEU A 47 6.28 -0.12 8.10
N GLN A 48 5.52 -1.03 7.47
CA GLN A 48 4.07 -0.88 7.27
C GLN A 48 3.33 -0.70 8.60
N GLN A 49 3.65 -1.51 9.61
CA GLN A 49 3.07 -1.35 10.95
C GLN A 49 3.34 0.04 11.56
N THR A 50 4.53 0.60 11.31
CA THR A 50 4.88 1.94 11.77
C THR A 50 4.03 3.00 11.08
N VAL A 51 3.86 2.91 9.75
CA VAL A 51 3.01 3.81 8.96
C VAL A 51 1.55 3.71 9.43
N ASP A 52 1.04 2.51 9.61
CA ASP A 52 -0.35 2.28 10.05
C ASP A 52 -0.60 2.87 11.44
N LEU A 53 0.34 2.69 12.38
CA LEU A 53 0.26 3.30 13.72
C LEU A 53 0.25 4.83 13.64
N LEU A 54 1.07 5.42 12.77
CA LEU A 54 1.10 6.88 12.59
C LEU A 54 -0.22 7.40 11.99
N HIS A 55 -0.76 6.73 10.96
CA HIS A 55 -2.07 7.08 10.41
C HIS A 55 -3.19 7.03 11.47
N HIS A 56 -3.15 6.05 12.38
CA HIS A 56 -4.12 5.95 13.47
C HIS A 56 -3.98 7.05 14.54
N LEU A 57 -2.82 7.70 14.65
CA LEU A 57 -2.65 8.84 15.56
C LEU A 57 -3.23 10.13 14.98
N ASP A 58 -3.31 10.25 13.66
CA ASP A 58 -3.90 11.38 12.94
C ASP A 58 -5.43 11.24 12.72
N ASP A 59 -6.04 10.14 13.18
CA ASP A 59 -7.47 9.84 12.98
C ASP A 59 -8.38 10.71 13.87
N LEU A 60 -8.75 11.89 13.36
CA LEU A 60 -10.18 12.18 13.21
C LEU A 60 -10.45 12.50 11.73
N PRO A 61 -10.97 11.56 10.92
CA PRO A 61 -11.41 11.91 9.60
C PRO A 61 -12.53 12.97 9.72
N PRO A 62 -12.44 14.12 9.02
CA PRO A 62 -13.56 15.03 8.96
C PRO A 62 -14.76 14.29 8.34
N PRO A 63 -15.97 14.49 8.86
CA PRO A 63 -17.14 13.76 8.40
C PRO A 63 -17.30 13.94 6.90
N LEU A 64 -17.52 12.83 6.19
CA LEU A 64 -17.84 12.87 4.77
C LEU A 64 -19.06 13.80 4.57
N PRO A 65 -19.02 14.73 3.59
CA PRO A 65 -20.18 15.53 3.27
C PRO A 65 -21.34 14.59 2.87
N PRO A 66 -22.54 14.71 3.46
CA PRO A 66 -23.64 13.77 3.24
C PRO A 66 -23.98 13.57 1.75
N ALA A 67 -23.92 14.66 0.98
CA ALA A 67 -24.19 14.63 -0.45
C ALA A 67 -23.15 13.84 -1.28
N LEU A 68 -21.93 13.66 -0.77
CA LEU A 68 -20.89 12.88 -1.44
C LEU A 68 -21.11 11.38 -1.18
N GLU A 69 -21.47 11.01 0.05
CA GLU A 69 -21.80 9.63 0.43
C GLU A 69 -23.01 9.12 -0.37
N ASP A 70 -24.09 9.90 -0.43
CA ASP A 70 -25.30 9.56 -1.20
C ASP A 70 -25.00 9.32 -2.68
N ARG A 71 -24.15 10.16 -3.28
CA ARG A 71 -23.77 10.04 -4.70
C ARG A 71 -22.87 8.84 -4.97
N LEU A 72 -21.93 8.54 -4.07
CA LEU A 72 -21.05 7.37 -4.16
C LEU A 72 -21.87 6.07 -4.11
N ILE A 73 -22.77 5.94 -3.14
CA ILE A 73 -23.64 4.76 -3.00
C ILE A 73 -24.51 4.61 -4.24
N HIS A 74 -25.10 5.71 -4.71
CA HIS A 74 -25.95 5.68 -5.91
C HIS A 74 -25.19 5.26 -7.17
N GLN A 75 -23.98 5.78 -7.39
CA GLN A 75 -23.15 5.36 -8.52
C GLN A 75 -22.71 3.89 -8.40
N MET A 76 -22.32 3.43 -7.22
CA MET A 76 -21.95 2.03 -7.01
C MET A 76 -23.12 1.08 -7.28
N GLN A 77 -24.35 1.45 -6.89
CA GLN A 77 -25.57 0.68 -7.19
C GLN A 77 -25.90 0.66 -8.69
N GLN A 78 -25.66 1.76 -9.41
CA GLN A 78 -25.88 1.82 -10.86
C GLN A 78 -24.83 1.03 -11.66
N GLN A 79 -23.61 0.90 -11.13
CA GLN A 79 -22.54 0.13 -11.77
C GLN A 79 -22.57 -1.37 -11.44
N MET A 80 -23.51 -1.82 -10.61
CA MET A 80 -23.78 -3.24 -10.37
C MET A 80 -25.08 -3.71 -11.07
N PRO A 81 -25.06 -4.07 -12.37
CA PRO A 81 -26.04 -4.99 -12.90
C PRO A 81 -25.74 -6.39 -12.35
N PHE A 82 -26.49 -6.76 -11.30
CA PHE A 82 -26.82 -8.14 -10.96
C PHE A 82 -27.09 -8.93 -12.25
N LYS A 83 -26.31 -10.00 -12.51
CA LYS A 83 -26.73 -11.04 -13.45
C LYS A 83 -28.05 -11.63 -12.94
N GLN A 84 -29.16 -11.28 -13.58
CA GLN A 84 -30.40 -12.04 -13.47
C GLN A 84 -30.82 -12.47 -14.87
N HIS A 85 -30.78 -13.81 -15.05
CA HIS A 85 -31.31 -14.66 -16.13
C HIS A 85 -31.49 -14.07 -17.53
#